data_AF-A0A086M6C2-F1
#
_entry.id   AF-A0A086M6C2-F1
#
_cell.length_a   1.000
_cell.length_b   1.000
_cell.length_c   1.000
_cell.angle_alpha   90.00
_cell.angle_beta   90.00
_cell.angle_gamma   90.00
#
_symmetry.space_group_name_H-M   'P 1'
#
loop_
_entity.id
_entity.type
_entity.pdbx_description
1 polymer ?
#
loop_
_entity_poly.entity_id
_entity_poly.type
_entity_poly.pdbx_seq_one_letter_code
_entity_poly.pdbx_strand_id
1 'polypeptide(L)'
;MSLFPCFSFLSSLFPDVFWVLSHALSAGTRRRGARALIQQRIILFTSNDSPCPTGAPEALAAATQRLRDLREDGVDVCLVPLEFPGTAPFSMETFWGDALCLTDDELREGEGSNKTTPTVSAYKSYVRLRMDELNDNVRLLDRTQRVLSTVPLHLRPSLQLPVCLLSSVRPQPLPRPHAVLTADEKQEPLRPGRAVQILPGTAKSRDAPGQAVWKTNSSRADVVRRGYKGDREQTEQTDEETEQEGERDGDQEGEGEESEESRLLRRLQLLGPEAVGYYTFAGGQKIGLEWGDIKAMKDFGPPGLTLLCCLPAASLDFELTTASPLFVTTAAAAERAAGRTDFSGFKDEQEKLFSAFLMTLCKCELVAVARLVSKRGSPVSLVALLPQ
;
A
#
# COMPACT_ATOMS: atom_id res chain seq x y z
N MET A 1 5.20 50.64 1.43
CA MET A 1 5.12 49.28 1.98
C MET A 1 3.77 49.16 2.67
N SER A 2 2.76 48.78 1.92
CA SER A 2 1.36 48.69 2.36
C SER A 2 0.68 47.62 1.51
N LEU A 3 0.64 46.39 2.02
CA LEU A 3 -0.11 45.27 1.46
C LEU A 3 -0.96 44.66 2.57
N PHE A 4 -1.94 45.41 3.06
CA PHE A 4 -3.09 44.91 3.82
C PHE A 4 -4.26 45.84 3.46
N PRO A 5 -5.07 45.42 2.48
CA PRO A 5 -6.46 45.08 2.79
C PRO A 5 -7.01 44.02 1.81
N CYS A 6 -6.91 42.74 2.13
CA CYS A 6 -7.60 41.68 1.34
C CYS A 6 -8.33 40.64 2.20
N PHE A 7 -8.19 40.64 3.53
CA PHE A 7 -8.73 39.55 4.36
C PHE A 7 -10.19 39.72 4.81
N SER A 8 -10.79 40.91 4.69
CA SER A 8 -12.16 41.15 5.19
C SER A 8 -13.29 40.78 4.21
N PHE A 9 -12.97 40.40 2.97
CA PHE A 9 -13.96 40.05 1.93
C PHE A 9 -14.25 38.54 1.82
N LEU A 10 -13.55 37.69 2.59
CA LEU A 10 -13.65 36.23 2.54
C LEU A 10 -14.64 35.62 3.56
N SER A 11 -15.17 36.43 4.48
CA SER A 11 -16.03 35.96 5.58
C SER A 11 -17.44 35.54 5.15
N SER A 12 -17.93 35.99 3.97
CA SER A 12 -19.22 35.55 3.40
C SER A 12 -19.12 34.33 2.47
N LEU A 13 -17.91 33.91 2.10
CA LEU A 13 -17.63 32.84 1.12
C LEU A 13 -17.18 31.54 1.78
N PHE A 14 -17.12 31.49 3.11
CA PHE A 14 -16.59 30.32 3.82
C PHE A 14 -17.37 29.01 3.54
N PRO A 15 -18.73 28.99 3.47
CA PRO A 15 -19.46 27.80 3.05
C PRO A 15 -19.14 27.34 1.62
N ASP A 16 -18.85 28.28 0.71
CA ASP A 16 -18.54 28.00 -0.70
C ASP A 16 -17.18 27.31 -0.84
N VAL A 17 -16.24 27.55 0.09
CA VAL A 17 -14.97 26.83 0.14
C VAL A 17 -15.21 25.33 0.28
N PHE A 18 -16.09 24.89 1.19
CA PHE A 18 -16.40 23.46 1.36
C PHE A 18 -17.11 22.87 0.13
N TRP A 19 -17.94 23.67 -0.54
CA TRP A 19 -18.58 23.24 -1.79
C TRP A 19 -17.56 23.02 -2.91
N VAL A 20 -16.61 23.95 -3.10
CA VAL A 20 -15.52 23.81 -4.07
C VAL A 20 -14.65 22.60 -3.75
N LEU A 21 -14.34 22.37 -2.47
CA LEU A 21 -13.56 21.20 -2.02
C LEU A 21 -14.29 19.88 -2.34
N SER A 22 -15.59 19.79 -2.07
CA SER A 22 -16.40 18.61 -2.42
C SER A 22 -16.39 18.33 -3.93
N HIS A 23 -16.50 19.38 -4.76
CA HIS A 23 -16.44 19.23 -6.21
C HIS A 23 -15.06 18.77 -6.69
N ALA A 24 -13.98 19.31 -6.12
CA ALA A 24 -12.61 18.90 -6.44
C ALA A 24 -12.36 17.42 -6.08
N LEU A 25 -12.81 16.97 -4.91
CA LEU A 25 -12.71 15.58 -4.47
C LEU A 25 -13.55 14.64 -5.36
N SER A 26 -14.70 15.10 -5.83
CA SER A 26 -15.56 14.36 -6.75
C SER A 26 -14.95 14.24 -8.16
N ALA A 27 -14.25 15.27 -8.64
CA ALA A 27 -13.56 15.23 -9.94
C ALA A 27 -12.38 14.24 -9.95
N GLY A 28 -11.61 14.18 -8.85
CA GLY A 28 -10.45 13.30 -8.72
C GLY A 28 -10.78 11.80 -8.61
N THR A 29 -12.02 11.45 -8.23
CA THR A 29 -12.42 10.05 -7.96
C THR A 29 -12.98 9.27 -9.16
N ARG A 30 -12.93 9.84 -10.37
CA ARG A 30 -13.50 9.22 -11.59
C ARG A 30 -12.80 7.95 -12.10
N ARG A 31 -11.76 7.43 -11.44
CA ARG A 31 -11.29 6.06 -11.68
C ARG A 31 -12.26 5.08 -11.02
N ARG A 32 -13.30 4.65 -11.77
CA ARG A 32 -14.27 3.60 -11.38
C ARG A 32 -13.54 2.44 -10.70
N GLY A 33 -13.76 2.28 -9.39
CA GLY A 33 -13.17 1.24 -8.55
C GLY A 33 -12.22 1.73 -7.44
N ALA A 34 -11.75 2.98 -7.46
CA ALA A 34 -10.74 3.48 -6.52
C ALA A 34 -11.29 4.24 -5.29
N ARG A 35 -12.59 4.59 -5.26
CA ARG A 35 -13.20 5.31 -4.11
C ARG A 35 -13.05 4.54 -2.80
N ALA A 36 -12.99 3.20 -2.84
CA ALA A 36 -12.88 2.37 -1.65
C ALA A 36 -11.44 2.19 -1.13
N LEU A 37 -10.40 2.62 -1.86
CA LEU A 37 -9.01 2.22 -1.57
C LEU A 37 -8.13 3.31 -0.98
N ILE A 38 -8.49 4.60 -1.10
CA ILE A 38 -7.67 5.71 -0.60
C ILE A 38 -8.58 6.69 0.15
N GLN A 39 -8.35 6.84 1.45
CA GLN A 39 -9.03 7.82 2.30
C GLN A 39 -8.79 9.22 1.74
N GLN A 40 -9.86 10.00 1.58
CA GLN A 40 -9.77 11.41 1.19
C GLN A 40 -9.60 12.24 2.46
N ARG A 41 -8.64 13.16 2.48
CA ARG A 41 -8.36 14.02 3.63
C ARG A 41 -8.25 15.48 3.20
N ILE A 42 -8.86 16.37 3.97
CA ILE A 42 -8.74 17.82 3.86
C ILE A 42 -8.00 18.31 5.10
N ILE A 43 -6.88 19.01 4.91
CA ILE A 43 -6.14 19.66 6.00
C ILE A 43 -6.36 21.17 5.90
N LEU A 44 -6.98 21.77 6.92
CA LEU A 44 -7.33 23.18 6.97
C LEU A 44 -6.35 23.92 7.89
N PHE A 45 -5.57 24.84 7.33
CA PHE A 45 -4.67 25.69 8.11
C PHE A 45 -5.34 27.05 8.33
N THR A 46 -5.60 27.41 9.59
CA THR A 46 -6.25 28.69 9.90
C THR A 46 -5.83 29.22 11.27
N SER A 47 -5.68 30.55 11.36
CA SER A 47 -5.55 31.27 12.64
C SER A 47 -6.86 31.94 13.05
N ASN A 48 -7.93 31.76 12.27
CA ASN A 48 -9.25 32.32 12.55
C ASN A 48 -10.13 31.27 13.25
N ASP A 49 -10.48 31.58 14.49
CA ASP A 49 -11.35 30.77 15.37
C ASP A 49 -12.84 30.93 15.03
N SER A 50 -13.21 32.01 14.36
CA SER A 50 -14.58 32.39 14.01
C SER A 50 -14.65 32.84 12.53
N PRO A 51 -14.62 31.88 11.58
CA PRO A 51 -14.60 32.19 10.15
C PRO A 51 -15.88 32.88 9.65
N CYS A 52 -17.00 32.67 10.35
CA CYS A 52 -18.27 33.32 10.06
C CYS A 52 -18.47 34.53 11.00
N PRO A 53 -18.81 35.72 10.47
CA PRO A 53 -19.04 36.89 11.30
C PRO A 53 -20.28 36.71 12.18
N THR A 54 -20.27 37.33 13.37
CA THR A 54 -21.29 37.24 14.44
C THR A 54 -22.72 37.66 14.04
N GLY A 55 -22.94 38.12 12.80
CA GLY A 55 -24.24 38.54 12.26
C GLY A 55 -24.83 37.66 11.15
N ALA A 56 -24.22 36.52 10.82
CA ALA A 56 -24.66 35.65 9.72
C ALA A 56 -24.90 34.19 10.19
N PRO A 57 -25.99 33.92 10.94
CA PRO A 57 -26.28 32.58 11.46
C PRO A 57 -26.51 31.54 10.34
N GLU A 58 -27.04 31.97 9.19
CA GLU A 58 -27.24 31.12 8.02
C GLU A 58 -25.93 30.61 7.43
N ALA A 59 -24.90 31.47 7.37
CA ALA A 59 -23.58 31.09 6.86
C ALA A 59 -22.89 30.10 7.80
N LEU A 60 -23.03 30.27 9.12
CA LEU A 60 -22.52 29.34 10.12
C LEU A 60 -23.19 27.96 10.00
N ALA A 61 -24.52 27.94 9.91
CA ALA A 61 -25.30 26.71 9.75
C ALA A 61 -24.94 25.99 8.44
N ALA A 62 -24.81 26.73 7.33
CA ALA A 62 -24.41 26.19 6.04
C ALA A 62 -22.99 25.60 6.08
N ALA A 63 -22.01 26.31 6.66
CA ALA A 63 -20.64 25.81 6.79
C ALA A 63 -20.56 24.53 7.65
N THR A 64 -21.28 24.52 8.78
CA THR A 64 -21.36 23.37 9.69
C THR A 64 -21.98 22.16 9.00
N GLN A 65 -23.10 22.36 8.29
CA GLN A 65 -23.76 21.29 7.56
C GLN A 65 -22.87 20.74 6.45
N ARG A 66 -22.19 21.59 5.67
CA ARG A 66 -21.28 21.14 4.61
C ARG A 66 -20.10 20.33 5.14
N LEU A 67 -19.56 20.70 6.30
CA LEU A 67 -18.52 19.92 6.97
C LEU A 67 -19.04 18.55 7.42
N ARG A 68 -20.26 18.47 7.92
CA ARG A 68 -20.91 17.20 8.26
C ARG A 68 -21.14 16.34 7.03
N ASP A 69 -21.67 16.91 5.95
CA ASP A 69 -21.86 16.23 4.67
C ASP A 69 -20.54 15.61 4.16
N LEU A 70 -19.43 16.37 4.22
CA LEU A 70 -18.10 15.87 3.84
C LEU A 70 -17.66 14.67 4.69
N ARG A 71 -17.93 14.69 6.00
CA ARG A 71 -17.59 13.57 6.89
C ARG A 71 -18.48 12.35 6.65
N GLU A 72 -19.76 12.56 6.36
CA GLU A 72 -20.69 11.50 5.95
C GLU A 72 -20.26 10.85 4.62
N ASP A 73 -19.71 11.64 3.70
CA ASP A 73 -19.09 11.16 2.46
C ASP A 73 -17.76 10.41 2.69
N GLY A 74 -17.28 10.32 3.93
CA GLY A 74 -16.04 9.62 4.31
C GLY A 74 -14.77 10.46 4.09
N VAL A 75 -14.90 11.78 3.94
CA VAL A 75 -13.76 12.70 3.88
C VAL A 75 -13.31 13.04 5.29
N ASP A 76 -12.04 12.79 5.57
CA ASP A 76 -11.43 13.13 6.85
C ASP A 76 -11.01 14.61 6.85
N VAL A 77 -11.70 15.43 7.65
CA VAL A 77 -11.39 16.86 7.77
C VAL A 77 -10.56 17.08 9.03
N CYS A 78 -9.32 17.50 8.84
CA CYS A 78 -8.39 17.85 9.91
C CYS A 78 -8.17 19.36 9.93
N LEU A 79 -8.53 20.00 11.02
CA LEU A 79 -8.21 21.39 11.31
C LEU A 79 -6.84 21.49 12.00
N VAL A 80 -5.99 22.33 11.44
CA VAL A 80 -4.70 22.77 11.96
C VAL A 80 -4.83 24.21 12.45
N PRO A 81 -5.03 24.44 13.77
CA PRO A 81 -5.06 25.78 14.35
C PRO A 81 -3.64 26.37 14.36
N LEU A 82 -3.48 27.57 13.80
CA LEU A 82 -2.22 28.29 13.76
C LEU A 82 -2.15 29.29 14.92
N GLU A 83 -1.22 29.07 15.84
CA GLU A 83 -0.94 29.96 16.97
C GLU A 83 0.33 30.76 16.71
N PHE A 84 0.24 32.09 16.80
CA PHE A 84 1.40 32.97 16.63
C PHE A 84 1.81 33.58 17.98
N PRO A 85 3.12 33.70 18.27
CA PRO A 85 3.58 34.32 19.51
C PRO A 85 3.08 35.76 19.60
N GLY A 86 2.41 36.10 20.71
CA GLY A 86 1.82 37.43 20.94
C GLY A 86 0.35 37.58 20.51
N THR A 87 -0.28 36.53 19.98
CA THR A 87 -1.73 36.49 19.72
C THR A 87 -2.48 35.70 20.79
N ALA A 88 -3.79 35.93 20.90
CA ALA A 88 -4.64 35.13 21.78
C ALA A 88 -4.63 33.64 21.36
N PRO A 89 -4.75 32.70 22.30
CA PRO A 89 -4.78 31.27 21.98
C PRO A 89 -6.00 30.93 21.11
N PHE A 90 -5.85 29.93 20.24
CA PHE A 90 -6.91 29.55 19.30
C PHE A 90 -8.09 28.92 20.06
N SER A 91 -9.29 29.51 19.94
CA SER A 91 -10.51 28.96 20.53
C SER A 91 -11.15 27.92 19.60
N MET A 92 -11.38 26.71 20.12
CA MET A 92 -12.11 25.67 19.39
C MET A 92 -13.62 25.76 19.65
N GLU A 93 -14.01 26.30 20.80
CA GLU A 93 -15.38 26.33 21.30
C GLU A 93 -16.28 27.31 20.52
N THR A 94 -15.70 28.24 19.77
CA THR A 94 -16.43 29.26 19.01
C THR A 94 -17.16 28.72 17.78
N PHE A 95 -16.59 27.73 17.10
CA PHE A 95 -17.12 27.20 15.84
C PHE A 95 -16.60 25.79 15.53
N TRP A 96 -15.30 25.60 15.66
CA TRP A 96 -14.62 24.40 15.18
C TRP A 96 -14.94 23.12 15.97
N GLY A 97 -15.23 23.24 17.26
CA GLY A 97 -15.68 22.12 18.11
C GLY A 97 -16.97 21.50 17.59
N ASP A 98 -18.00 22.32 17.40
CA ASP A 98 -19.29 21.90 16.85
C ASP A 98 -19.19 21.42 15.39
N ALA A 99 -18.38 22.11 14.59
CA ALA A 99 -18.22 21.80 13.17
C ALA A 99 -17.49 20.47 12.93
N LEU A 100 -16.53 20.12 13.79
CA LEU A 100 -15.80 18.85 13.76
C LEU A 100 -16.47 17.76 14.60
N CYS A 101 -17.58 18.07 15.28
CA CYS A 101 -18.28 17.17 16.19
C CYS A 101 -17.38 16.64 17.33
N LEU A 102 -16.56 17.53 17.92
CA LEU A 102 -15.78 17.24 19.11
C LEU A 102 -16.69 17.31 20.35
N THR A 103 -16.48 16.45 21.34
CA THR A 103 -17.28 16.45 22.58
C THR A 103 -16.47 16.94 23.77
N ASP A 104 -17.01 17.79 24.62
CA ASP A 104 -16.29 18.27 25.81
C ASP A 104 -16.29 17.26 26.99
N ASP A 105 -17.13 16.23 26.94
CA ASP A 105 -17.32 15.30 28.07
C ASP A 105 -16.35 14.12 28.07
N GLU A 106 -15.47 14.07 29.07
CA GLU A 106 -14.77 12.83 29.50
C GLU A 106 -15.70 11.89 30.32
N LEU A 107 -16.98 12.23 30.53
CA LEU A 107 -17.85 11.59 31.53
C LEU A 107 -19.13 10.91 31.01
N ARG A 108 -19.41 10.89 29.70
CA ARG A 108 -20.58 10.14 29.17
C ARG A 108 -20.24 8.68 28.85
N GLU A 109 -19.78 7.94 29.86
CA GLU A 109 -19.94 6.48 29.89
C GLU A 109 -21.39 6.16 30.27
N GLY A 110 -22.30 6.29 29.30
CA GLY A 110 -23.70 6.00 29.51
C GLY A 110 -24.52 6.26 28.26
N GLU A 111 -24.98 5.17 27.65
CA GLU A 111 -25.89 5.09 26.50
C GLU A 111 -25.25 5.05 25.10
N GLY A 112 -24.90 3.84 24.68
CA GLY A 112 -25.50 3.25 23.47
C GLY A 112 -25.06 3.75 22.08
N SER A 113 -24.03 4.59 21.96
CA SER A 113 -23.43 4.92 20.66
C SER A 113 -21.93 4.75 20.70
N ASN A 114 -21.43 3.65 20.13
CA ASN A 114 -20.00 3.28 20.02
C ASN A 114 -19.19 4.20 19.07
N LYS A 115 -19.43 5.50 19.09
CA LYS A 115 -18.60 6.50 18.41
C LYS A 115 -17.95 7.36 19.48
N THR A 116 -16.75 6.95 19.91
CA THR A 116 -15.90 7.77 20.79
C THR A 116 -15.51 9.02 20.01
N THR A 117 -16.26 10.10 20.18
CA THR A 117 -15.93 11.42 19.63
C THR A 117 -14.73 11.97 20.40
N PRO A 118 -13.69 12.47 19.70
CA PRO A 118 -12.51 12.98 20.38
C PRO A 118 -12.82 14.28 21.14
N THR A 119 -12.25 14.41 22.33
CA THR A 119 -12.37 15.62 23.16
C THR A 119 -11.61 16.79 22.56
N VAL A 120 -12.06 18.03 22.79
CA VAL A 120 -11.37 19.24 22.33
C VAL A 120 -9.93 19.30 22.87
N SER A 121 -9.69 18.91 24.12
CA SER A 121 -8.36 18.82 24.73
C SER A 121 -7.46 17.79 24.04
N ALA A 122 -8.00 16.60 23.77
CA ALA A 122 -7.32 15.51 23.05
C ALA A 122 -7.04 15.88 21.59
N TYR A 123 -7.94 16.64 20.96
CA TYR A 123 -7.75 17.17 19.62
C TYR A 123 -6.66 18.25 19.58
N LYS A 124 -6.66 19.19 20.54
CA LYS A 124 -5.61 20.21 20.66
C LYS A 124 -4.24 19.61 20.95
N SER A 125 -4.16 18.57 21.78
CA SER A 125 -2.89 17.87 22.02
C SER A 125 -2.41 17.11 20.77
N TYR A 126 -3.34 16.54 20.00
CA TYR A 126 -3.04 15.91 18.71
C TYR A 126 -2.51 16.89 17.65
N VAL A 127 -3.00 18.13 17.62
CA VAL A 127 -2.69 19.13 16.57
C VAL A 127 -1.91 20.34 17.09
N ARG A 128 -1.17 20.23 18.20
CA ARG A 128 -0.36 21.35 18.71
C ARG A 128 0.85 21.62 17.81
N LEU A 129 1.06 22.87 17.38
CA LEU A 129 2.03 23.19 16.32
C LEU A 129 2.84 24.46 16.57
N ARG A 130 4.17 24.35 16.52
CA ARG A 130 5.12 25.42 16.17
C ARG A 130 5.56 25.30 14.71
N MET A 131 6.24 26.30 14.13
CA MET A 131 6.62 26.28 12.71
C MET A 131 7.50 25.07 12.32
N ASP A 132 8.43 24.67 13.18
CA ASP A 132 9.26 23.47 12.93
C ASP A 132 8.45 22.18 13.11
N GLU A 133 7.62 22.14 14.15
CA GLU A 133 6.69 21.05 14.45
C GLU A 133 5.58 20.93 13.37
N LEU A 134 5.26 22.01 12.65
CA LEU A 134 4.26 22.05 11.60
C LEU A 134 4.64 21.13 10.45
N ASN A 135 5.88 21.20 9.99
CA ASN A 135 6.35 20.33 8.92
C ASN A 135 6.31 18.85 9.34
N ASP A 136 6.66 18.54 10.58
CA ASP A 136 6.65 17.17 11.09
C ASP A 136 5.22 16.66 11.31
N ASN A 137 4.35 17.47 11.90
CA ASN A 137 2.95 17.10 12.12
C ASN A 137 2.14 17.04 10.83
N VAL A 138 2.42 17.90 9.84
CA VAL A 138 1.83 17.77 8.50
C VAL A 138 2.25 16.47 7.85
N ARG A 139 3.51 16.02 8.02
CA ARG A 139 3.94 14.70 7.55
C ARG A 139 3.25 13.55 8.27
N LEU A 140 2.96 13.71 9.57
CA LEU A 140 2.15 12.75 10.34
C LEU A 140 0.70 12.71 9.86
N LEU A 141 0.12 13.87 9.54
CA LEU A 141 -1.24 14.01 9.01
C LEU A 141 -1.37 13.61 7.54
N ASP A 142 -0.31 13.68 6.75
CA ASP A 142 -0.34 13.29 5.33
C ASP A 142 -0.38 11.77 5.15
N ARG A 143 0.26 11.03 6.06
CA ARG A 143 0.45 9.58 5.91
C ARG A 143 -0.57 8.80 6.72
N THR A 144 -1.53 8.18 6.04
CA THR A 144 -2.34 7.11 6.63
C THR A 144 -1.44 5.93 7.01
N GLN A 145 -1.67 5.33 8.18
CA GLN A 145 -0.93 4.14 8.58
C GLN A 145 -1.15 3.00 7.59
N ARG A 146 -0.08 2.35 7.12
CA ARG A 146 -0.14 1.22 6.18
C ARG A 146 0.40 -0.04 6.81
N VAL A 147 -0.48 -0.99 7.08
CA VAL A 147 -0.13 -2.32 7.58
C VAL A 147 0.68 -3.08 6.54
N LEU A 148 1.83 -3.62 6.94
CA LEU A 148 2.66 -4.47 6.08
C LEU A 148 2.06 -5.86 5.92
N SER A 149 1.65 -6.45 7.04
CA SER A 149 1.03 -7.77 7.10
C SER A 149 0.31 -7.95 8.43
N THR A 150 -0.83 -8.63 8.40
CA THR A 150 -1.51 -9.11 9.60
C THR A 150 -1.13 -10.56 9.84
N VAL A 151 -0.66 -10.87 11.04
CA VAL A 151 -0.21 -12.21 11.44
C VAL A 151 -0.81 -12.60 12.80
N PRO A 152 -1.10 -13.88 13.04
CA PRO A 152 -1.55 -14.32 14.36
C PRO A 152 -0.37 -14.32 15.35
N LEU A 153 -0.57 -13.69 16.51
CA LEU A 153 0.28 -13.81 17.69
C LEU A 153 -0.25 -14.95 18.56
N HIS A 154 0.51 -16.02 18.66
CA HIS A 154 0.25 -17.17 19.51
C HIS A 154 0.94 -16.97 20.86
N LEU A 155 0.16 -16.65 21.90
CA LEU A 155 0.63 -16.64 23.29
C LEU A 155 0.72 -18.06 23.84
N ARG A 156 -0.20 -18.91 23.41
CA ARG A 156 -0.28 -20.37 23.65
C ARG A 156 -0.95 -20.99 22.41
N PRO A 157 -0.79 -22.29 22.10
CA PRO A 157 -1.41 -22.88 20.91
C PRO A 157 -2.92 -22.60 20.75
N SER A 158 -3.65 -22.55 21.87
CA SER A 158 -5.09 -22.26 21.92
C SER A 158 -5.46 -20.77 22.05
N LEU A 159 -4.49 -19.88 22.32
CA LEU A 159 -4.73 -18.45 22.54
C LEU A 159 -4.01 -17.63 21.46
N GLN A 160 -4.79 -17.10 20.53
CA GLN A 160 -4.30 -16.43 19.34
C GLN A 160 -4.93 -15.04 19.20
N LEU A 161 -4.12 -14.06 18.86
CA LEU A 161 -4.53 -12.67 18.67
C LEU A 161 -4.05 -12.19 17.29
N PRO A 162 -4.92 -11.64 16.42
CA PRO A 162 -4.45 -11.02 15.19
C PRO A 162 -3.70 -9.72 15.50
N VAL A 163 -2.44 -9.65 15.08
CA VAL A 163 -1.60 -8.45 15.21
C VAL A 163 -1.16 -7.95 13.84
N CYS A 164 -1.04 -6.63 13.72
CA CYS A 164 -0.58 -5.93 12.54
C CYS A 164 0.89 -5.57 12.69
N LEU A 165 1.69 -5.92 11.68
CA LEU A 165 3.07 -5.50 11.54
C LEU A 165 3.13 -4.21 10.73
N LEU A 166 3.82 -3.22 11.27
CA LEU A 166 4.00 -1.90 10.71
C LEU A 166 5.50 -1.61 10.58
N SER A 167 5.88 -0.83 9.58
CA SER A 167 7.26 -0.38 9.39
C SER A 167 7.29 1.13 9.57
N SER A 168 7.89 1.56 10.67
CA SER A 168 8.14 2.97 10.97
C SER A 168 9.31 3.51 10.16
N VAL A 169 10.28 2.64 9.87
CA VAL A 169 11.46 2.95 9.07
C VAL A 169 11.47 2.06 7.84
N ARG A 170 11.67 2.67 6.67
CA ARG A 170 11.82 1.97 5.40
C ARG A 170 12.94 2.63 4.59
N PRO A 171 13.89 1.86 4.02
CA PRO A 171 14.86 2.42 3.11
C PRO A 171 14.13 3.01 1.90
N GLN A 172 14.50 4.24 1.53
CA GLN A 172 13.97 4.91 0.35
C GLN A 172 15.01 4.80 -0.77
N PRO A 173 15.01 3.71 -1.56
CA PRO A 173 15.92 3.62 -2.71
C PRO A 173 15.54 4.68 -3.75
N LEU A 174 16.53 5.07 -4.55
CA LEU A 174 16.28 5.89 -5.73
C LEU A 174 15.20 5.22 -6.60
N PRO A 175 14.21 5.99 -7.12
CA PRO A 175 13.22 5.46 -8.05
C PRO A 175 13.92 4.75 -9.20
N ARG A 176 13.43 3.55 -9.55
CA ARG A 176 14.00 2.81 -10.69
C ARG A 176 13.75 3.60 -11.97
N PRO A 177 14.76 3.74 -12.84
CA PRO A 177 14.56 4.44 -14.10
C PRO A 177 13.53 3.69 -14.96
N HIS A 178 12.62 4.44 -15.58
CA HIS A 178 11.72 3.91 -16.59
C HIS A 178 12.38 4.01 -17.96
N ALA A 179 12.47 2.90 -18.68
CA ALA A 179 12.88 2.92 -20.07
C ALA A 179 11.78 3.54 -20.92
N VAL A 180 12.15 4.43 -21.82
CA VAL A 180 11.24 5.12 -22.76
C VAL A 180 11.86 5.01 -24.15
N LEU A 181 11.03 4.83 -25.18
CA LEU A 181 11.50 4.92 -26.56
C LEU A 181 11.68 6.39 -26.94
N THR A 182 12.91 6.79 -27.22
CA THR A 182 13.24 8.17 -27.64
C THR A 182 12.69 8.52 -29.01
N ALA A 183 12.34 7.51 -29.82
CA ALA A 183 11.72 7.68 -31.13
C ALA A 183 10.21 7.97 -31.08
N ASP A 184 9.56 7.76 -29.93
CA ASP A 184 8.14 8.08 -29.75
C ASP A 184 7.97 9.52 -29.26
N GLU A 185 7.19 10.36 -29.97
CA GLU A 185 6.88 11.73 -29.56
C GLU A 185 6.20 11.81 -28.19
N LYS A 186 5.45 10.76 -27.82
CA LYS A 186 4.69 10.69 -26.56
C LYS A 186 5.52 10.22 -25.36
N GLN A 187 6.72 9.68 -25.59
CA GLN A 187 7.64 9.22 -24.54
C GLN A 187 6.97 8.31 -23.48
N GLU A 188 6.13 7.36 -23.93
CA GLU A 188 5.43 6.47 -23.02
C GLU A 188 6.38 5.44 -22.36
N PRO A 189 6.22 5.14 -21.07
CA PRO A 189 7.09 4.19 -20.38
C PRO A 189 6.91 2.76 -20.93
N LEU A 190 8.03 2.13 -21.28
CA LEU A 190 8.08 0.75 -21.71
C LEU A 190 7.74 -0.18 -20.54
N ARG A 191 6.73 -1.02 -20.74
CA ARG A 191 6.37 -2.05 -19.76
C ARG A 191 7.30 -3.26 -19.92
N PRO A 192 7.83 -3.83 -18.82
CA PRO A 192 8.59 -5.08 -18.88
C PRO A 192 7.78 -6.18 -19.58
N GLY A 193 8.39 -6.87 -20.55
CA GLY A 193 7.75 -7.95 -21.31
C GLY A 193 6.90 -7.51 -22.51
N ARG A 194 6.77 -6.21 -22.79
CA ARG A 194 6.18 -5.75 -24.06
C ARG A 194 7.23 -5.85 -25.17
N ALA A 195 7.02 -6.74 -26.13
CA ALA A 195 7.86 -6.78 -27.32
C ALA A 195 7.72 -5.47 -28.10
N VAL A 196 8.81 -4.75 -28.26
CA VAL A 196 8.89 -3.62 -29.19
C VAL A 196 9.20 -4.23 -30.55
N GLN A 197 8.23 -4.23 -31.46
CA GLN A 197 8.51 -4.57 -32.84
C GLN A 197 9.25 -3.40 -33.46
N ILE A 198 10.58 -3.51 -33.52
CA ILE A 198 11.39 -2.68 -34.40
C ILE A 198 11.09 -3.19 -35.80
N LEU A 199 10.14 -2.57 -36.50
CA LEU A 199 9.97 -2.85 -37.92
C LEU A 199 11.26 -2.41 -38.60
N PRO A 200 12.04 -3.32 -39.22
CA PRO A 200 13.12 -2.89 -40.08
C PRO A 200 12.49 -2.02 -41.15
N GLY A 201 12.93 -0.76 -41.24
CA GLY A 201 12.48 0.14 -42.29
C GLY A 201 12.62 -0.62 -43.60
N THR A 202 11.50 -0.82 -44.30
CA THR A 202 11.53 -1.36 -45.65
C THR A 202 12.33 -0.38 -46.48
N ALA A 203 13.62 -0.65 -46.61
CA ALA A 203 14.55 0.04 -47.47
C ALA A 203 14.16 -0.28 -48.92
N LYS A 204 13.08 0.34 -49.39
CA LYS A 204 12.73 0.50 -50.79
C LYS A 204 12.09 1.88 -50.99
N SER A 205 12.92 2.91 -50.83
CA SER A 205 12.72 4.19 -51.52
C SER A 205 14.09 4.83 -51.66
N ARG A 206 14.65 4.77 -52.88
CA ARG A 206 15.58 5.81 -53.30
C ARG A 206 14.71 7.07 -53.36
N ASP A 207 15.18 8.10 -52.66
CA ASP A 207 14.60 9.45 -52.55
C ASP A 207 13.63 9.65 -51.36
N ALA A 208 13.99 10.66 -50.55
CA ALA A 208 13.38 11.21 -49.33
C ALA A 208 13.58 10.44 -47.98
N PRO A 209 13.97 11.14 -46.89
CA PRO A 209 14.14 10.51 -45.58
C PRO A 209 12.77 10.11 -45.02
N GLY A 210 12.56 8.80 -44.90
CA GLY A 210 11.30 8.19 -44.50
C GLY A 210 10.91 8.51 -43.06
N GLN A 211 9.70 9.02 -42.91
CA GLN A 211 8.98 9.13 -41.65
C GLN A 211 8.60 7.71 -41.19
N ALA A 212 9.24 7.21 -40.13
CA ALA A 212 8.91 5.91 -39.55
C ALA A 212 7.50 5.96 -38.95
N VAL A 213 6.56 5.24 -39.56
CA VAL A 213 5.20 5.08 -39.03
C VAL A 213 5.21 3.95 -38.02
N TRP A 214 5.24 4.31 -36.74
CA TRP A 214 5.12 3.39 -35.61
C TRP A 214 3.65 3.15 -35.30
N LYS A 215 3.13 1.96 -35.64
CA LYS A 215 1.83 1.54 -35.12
C LYS A 215 2.02 0.93 -33.74
N THR A 216 1.75 1.72 -32.70
CA THR A 216 1.48 1.17 -31.38
C THR A 216 0.14 0.45 -31.45
N ASN A 217 0.11 -0.86 -31.21
CA ASN A 217 -1.15 -1.57 -31.02
C ASN A 217 -1.79 -1.07 -29.72
N SER A 218 -2.57 -0.02 -29.89
CA SER A 218 -3.51 0.56 -28.94
C SER A 218 -4.83 -0.21 -29.00
N SER A 219 -4.77 -1.53 -28.80
CA SER A 219 -5.96 -2.32 -28.53
C SER A 219 -5.72 -3.17 -27.28
N ARG A 220 -6.67 -3.03 -26.36
CA ARG A 220 -6.74 -3.63 -25.03
C ARG A 220 -7.04 -5.14 -25.07
N ALA A 221 -6.89 -5.78 -26.23
CA ALA A 221 -7.21 -7.17 -26.48
C ALA A 221 -6.09 -7.70 -27.37
N ASP A 222 -5.20 -8.48 -26.74
CA ASP A 222 -4.26 -9.45 -27.28
C ASP A 222 -2.98 -9.46 -26.44
N VAL A 223 -3.19 -9.60 -25.13
CA VAL A 223 -2.20 -10.29 -24.31
C VAL A 223 -2.31 -11.75 -24.71
N VAL A 224 -1.58 -12.16 -25.75
CA VAL A 224 -1.29 -13.57 -25.96
C VAL A 224 -0.42 -13.99 -24.79
N ARG A 225 -1.07 -14.43 -23.71
CA ARG A 225 -0.42 -15.26 -22.70
C ARG A 225 0.15 -16.45 -23.48
N ARG A 226 1.47 -16.53 -23.59
CA ARG A 226 2.16 -17.70 -24.15
C ARG A 226 1.85 -18.90 -23.25
N GLY A 227 0.81 -19.63 -23.61
CA GLY A 227 0.49 -20.96 -23.12
C GLY A 227 0.08 -21.77 -24.33
N TYR A 228 0.96 -22.65 -24.80
CA TYR A 228 0.60 -23.57 -25.86
C TYR A 228 -0.24 -24.70 -25.26
N LYS A 229 -1.40 -24.97 -25.84
CA LYS A 229 -2.25 -26.12 -25.54
C LYS A 229 -1.67 -27.28 -26.34
N GLY A 230 -0.89 -28.14 -25.70
CA GLY A 230 -0.35 -29.35 -26.33
C GLY A 230 -1.47 -30.39 -26.47
N ASP A 231 -1.70 -30.86 -27.68
CA ASP A 231 -2.58 -32.00 -27.94
C ASP A 231 -1.86 -33.30 -27.51
N ARG A 232 -2.33 -33.79 -26.35
CA ARG A 232 -2.60 -35.16 -25.93
C ARG A 232 -2.07 -36.31 -26.81
N GLU A 233 -1.19 -37.10 -26.20
CA GLU A 233 -0.87 -38.49 -26.55
C GLU A 233 -2.15 -39.35 -26.68
N GLN A 234 -2.27 -40.10 -27.76
CA GLN A 234 -3.12 -41.29 -27.85
C GLN A 234 -2.25 -42.49 -28.29
N THR A 235 -2.02 -43.34 -27.31
CA THR A 235 -2.11 -44.81 -27.30
C THR A 235 -2.03 -45.59 -28.60
N GLU A 236 -1.18 -46.62 -28.54
CA GLU A 236 -1.05 -47.79 -29.41
C GLU A 236 -2.39 -48.44 -29.79
N GLN A 237 -2.56 -48.75 -31.08
CA GLN A 237 -3.26 -49.95 -31.55
C GLN A 237 -2.84 -50.26 -33.00
N THR A 238 -2.51 -51.54 -33.21
CA THR A 238 -2.20 -52.23 -34.46
C THR A 238 -3.37 -52.21 -35.44
N ASP A 239 -3.10 -52.15 -36.74
CA ASP A 239 -3.50 -53.14 -37.75
C ASP A 239 -3.05 -52.71 -39.16
N GLU A 240 -2.94 -53.70 -40.05
CA GLU A 240 -2.17 -53.76 -41.30
C GLU A 240 -2.82 -53.09 -42.55
N GLU A 241 -1.97 -52.90 -43.58
CA GLU A 241 -2.25 -52.68 -45.03
C GLU A 241 -2.92 -51.33 -45.43
N THR A 242 -2.43 -50.52 -46.38
CA THR A 242 -2.03 -50.82 -47.77
C THR A 242 -1.27 -49.62 -48.39
N GLU A 243 -0.49 -49.92 -49.42
CA GLU A 243 0.33 -49.09 -50.30
C GLU A 243 -0.31 -47.80 -50.86
N GLN A 244 0.49 -46.73 -51.01
CA GLN A 244 0.70 -46.06 -52.31
C GLN A 244 1.83 -45.01 -52.26
N GLU A 245 2.81 -45.22 -53.14
CA GLU A 245 3.90 -44.31 -53.47
C GLU A 245 3.40 -43.01 -54.08
N GLY A 246 4.12 -41.92 -53.80
CA GLY A 246 3.93 -40.62 -54.43
C GLY A 246 5.17 -39.76 -54.26
N GLU A 247 6.17 -40.00 -55.11
CA GLU A 247 7.26 -39.06 -55.38
C GLU A 247 6.70 -37.67 -55.70
N ARG A 248 7.27 -36.63 -55.07
CA ARG A 248 7.38 -35.30 -55.66
C ARG A 248 8.54 -34.54 -55.02
N ASP A 249 9.63 -34.49 -55.78
CA ASP A 249 10.70 -33.52 -55.66
C ASP A 249 10.17 -32.07 -55.72
N GLY A 250 10.81 -31.17 -54.97
CA GLY A 250 10.62 -29.73 -55.16
C GLY A 250 10.99 -28.88 -53.95
N ASP A 251 12.15 -28.23 -54.06
CA ASP A 251 12.48 -26.92 -53.47
C ASP A 251 13.02 -26.89 -52.02
N GLN A 252 14.31 -27.19 -51.92
CA GLN A 252 15.19 -26.63 -50.88
C GLN A 252 15.35 -25.11 -51.11
N GLU A 253 14.53 -24.30 -50.44
CA GLU A 253 14.82 -22.88 -50.24
C GLU A 253 15.41 -22.66 -48.84
N GLY A 254 16.72 -22.44 -48.82
CA GLY A 254 17.54 -21.76 -47.80
C GLY A 254 16.97 -21.62 -46.39
N GLU A 255 17.07 -22.69 -45.59
CA GLU A 255 17.17 -22.51 -44.14
C GLU A 255 18.51 -21.83 -43.84
N GLY A 256 18.49 -20.50 -43.73
CA GLY A 256 19.58 -19.78 -43.08
C GLY A 256 19.80 -20.43 -41.71
N GLU A 257 21.02 -20.91 -41.47
CA GLU A 257 21.46 -21.54 -40.24
C GLU A 257 21.20 -20.58 -39.07
N GLU A 258 19.98 -20.64 -38.50
CA GLU A 258 19.72 -20.10 -37.18
C GLU A 258 20.66 -20.89 -36.27
N SER A 259 21.73 -20.22 -35.81
CA SER A 259 22.68 -20.76 -34.83
C SER A 259 21.88 -21.54 -33.79
N GLU A 260 22.29 -22.78 -33.48
CA GLU A 260 21.57 -23.66 -32.57
C GLU A 260 21.24 -22.96 -31.24
N GLU A 261 22.09 -22.01 -30.83
CA GLU A 261 21.87 -21.11 -29.70
C GLU A 261 20.58 -20.27 -29.84
N SER A 262 20.30 -19.73 -31.02
CA SER A 262 19.09 -18.94 -31.31
C SER A 262 17.83 -19.82 -31.27
N ARG A 263 17.91 -21.05 -31.80
CA ARG A 263 16.82 -22.04 -31.70
C ARG A 263 16.58 -22.46 -30.26
N LEU A 264 17.64 -22.70 -29.49
CA LEU A 264 17.59 -23.03 -28.07
C LEU A 264 17.02 -21.88 -27.23
N LEU A 265 17.46 -20.64 -27.46
CA LEU A 265 16.94 -19.46 -26.77
C LEU A 265 15.45 -19.23 -27.05
N ARG A 266 14.99 -19.44 -28.29
CA ARG A 266 13.56 -19.37 -28.62
C ARG A 266 12.77 -20.47 -27.92
N ARG A 267 13.28 -21.71 -27.89
CA ARG A 267 12.66 -22.81 -27.13
C ARG A 267 12.61 -22.51 -25.64
N LEU A 268 13.69 -21.99 -25.07
CA LEU A 268 13.80 -21.62 -23.65
C LEU A 268 12.82 -20.48 -23.27
N GLN A 269 12.58 -19.53 -24.18
CA GLN A 269 11.55 -18.49 -24.05
C GLN A 269 10.10 -19.00 -24.13
N LEU A 270 9.89 -20.26 -24.50
CA LEU A 270 8.58 -20.91 -24.62
C LEU A 270 8.34 -21.97 -23.54
N LEU A 271 9.35 -22.31 -22.75
CA LEU A 271 9.23 -23.28 -21.67
C LEU A 271 8.40 -22.72 -20.51
N GLY A 272 7.44 -23.52 -20.05
CA GLY A 272 6.75 -23.27 -18.79
C GLY A 272 7.71 -23.42 -17.60
N PRO A 273 7.35 -22.88 -16.42
CA PRO A 273 8.20 -22.99 -15.22
C PRO A 273 8.49 -24.44 -14.81
N GLU A 274 7.66 -25.40 -15.23
CA GLU A 274 7.80 -26.82 -14.94
C GLU A 274 8.88 -27.51 -15.79
N ALA A 275 9.22 -26.94 -16.96
CA ALA A 275 10.25 -27.48 -17.84
C ALA A 275 11.67 -27.03 -17.45
N VAL A 276 11.80 -26.18 -16.43
CA VAL A 276 13.08 -25.68 -15.93
C VAL A 276 13.39 -26.33 -14.58
N GLY A 277 14.29 -27.32 -14.58
CA GLY A 277 14.81 -27.93 -13.36
C GLY A 277 15.81 -27.01 -12.64
N TYR A 278 15.79 -27.01 -11.32
CA TYR A 278 16.78 -26.31 -10.51
C TYR A 278 17.92 -27.27 -10.16
N TYR A 279 19.13 -26.76 -9.98
CA TYR A 279 20.24 -27.57 -9.50
C TYR A 279 21.20 -26.76 -8.65
N THR A 280 21.98 -27.46 -7.82
CA THR A 280 23.11 -26.91 -7.07
C THR A 280 24.30 -27.86 -7.17
N PHE A 281 25.51 -27.31 -7.05
CA PHE A 281 26.74 -28.10 -6.99
C PHE A 281 27.26 -28.14 -5.55
N ALA A 282 27.45 -29.33 -5.01
CA ALA A 282 28.03 -29.54 -3.69
C ALA A 282 28.98 -30.74 -3.71
N GLY A 283 30.22 -30.57 -3.23
CA GLY A 283 31.21 -31.65 -3.16
C GLY A 283 31.59 -32.27 -4.50
N GLY A 284 31.49 -31.52 -5.61
CA GLY A 284 31.75 -32.03 -6.97
C GLY A 284 30.59 -32.80 -7.60
N GLN A 285 29.46 -32.94 -6.91
CA GLN A 285 28.25 -33.58 -7.45
C GLN A 285 27.19 -32.54 -7.80
N LYS A 286 26.47 -32.79 -8.91
CA LYS A 286 25.29 -32.02 -9.31
C LYS A 286 24.06 -32.60 -8.63
N ILE A 287 23.40 -31.79 -7.80
CA ILE A 287 22.16 -32.15 -7.12
C ILE A 287 21.02 -31.44 -7.85
N GLY A 288 20.18 -32.21 -8.54
CA GLY A 288 18.93 -31.71 -9.11
C GLY A 288 17.90 -31.48 -8.01
N LEU A 289 17.18 -30.37 -8.09
CA LEU A 289 16.12 -29.99 -7.16
C LEU A 289 14.87 -29.65 -7.96
N GLU A 290 13.72 -30.13 -7.51
CA GLU A 290 12.45 -29.69 -8.03
C GLU A 290 12.00 -28.40 -7.33
N TRP A 291 11.10 -27.66 -7.97
CA TRP A 291 10.49 -26.49 -7.34
C TRP A 291 9.75 -26.85 -6.05
N GLY A 292 9.15 -28.05 -6.00
CA GLY A 292 8.52 -28.60 -4.81
C GLY A 292 9.51 -28.74 -3.65
N ASP A 293 10.69 -29.28 -3.91
CA ASP A 293 11.76 -29.44 -2.92
C ASP A 293 12.25 -28.10 -2.38
N ILE A 294 12.48 -27.13 -3.27
CA ILE A 294 12.91 -25.78 -2.87
C ILE A 294 11.86 -25.11 -1.99
N LYS A 295 10.57 -25.34 -2.28
CA LYS A 295 9.47 -24.81 -1.48
C LYS A 295 9.38 -25.51 -0.12
N ALA A 296 9.55 -26.83 -0.08
CA ALA A 296 9.55 -27.62 1.14
C ALA A 296 10.75 -27.26 2.04
N MET A 297 11.94 -27.04 1.47
CA MET A 297 13.13 -26.59 2.20
C MET A 297 12.94 -25.23 2.91
N LYS A 298 12.05 -24.39 2.38
CA LYS A 298 11.75 -23.07 2.95
C LYS A 298 10.50 -23.07 3.83
N ASP A 299 9.83 -24.21 3.99
CA ASP A 299 8.61 -24.30 4.78
C ASP A 299 8.95 -24.57 6.25
N PHE A 300 8.83 -23.52 7.06
CA PHE A 300 9.04 -23.57 8.50
C PHE A 300 7.74 -23.50 9.30
N GLY A 301 6.61 -23.75 8.64
CA GLY A 301 5.28 -23.75 9.24
C GLY A 301 4.44 -22.51 8.88
N PRO A 302 3.27 -22.35 9.53
CA PRO A 302 2.33 -21.29 9.21
C PRO A 302 2.88 -19.91 9.58
N PRO A 303 2.49 -18.85 8.83
CA PRO A 303 2.87 -17.49 9.15
C PRO A 303 2.24 -17.06 10.48
N GLY A 304 3.04 -16.39 11.32
CA GLY A 304 2.65 -16.06 12.67
C GLY A 304 3.82 -15.61 13.54
N LEU A 305 3.48 -15.03 14.68
CA LEU A 305 4.37 -14.77 15.80
C LEU A 305 4.07 -15.80 16.88
N THR A 306 5.02 -16.66 17.23
CA THR A 306 4.87 -17.65 18.30
C THR A 306 5.73 -17.25 19.48
N LEU A 307 5.10 -16.94 20.62
CA LEU A 307 5.82 -16.62 21.85
C LEU A 307 6.62 -17.84 22.32
N LEU A 308 7.90 -17.65 22.60
CA LEU A 308 8.80 -18.70 23.09
C LEU A 308 9.04 -18.54 24.59
N CYS A 309 9.48 -17.35 25.01
CA CYS A 309 9.76 -17.02 26.40
C CYS A 309 9.74 -15.50 26.63
N CYS A 310 9.78 -15.10 27.89
CA CYS A 310 10.01 -13.71 28.30
C CYS A 310 11.38 -13.62 28.97
N LEU A 311 12.17 -12.62 28.60
CA LEU A 311 13.49 -12.34 29.17
C LEU A 311 13.52 -10.92 29.75
N PRO A 312 14.37 -10.63 30.75
CA PRO A 312 14.57 -9.26 31.21
C PRO A 312 15.09 -8.36 30.07
N ALA A 313 14.61 -7.13 29.98
CA ALA A 313 15.04 -6.17 28.96
C ALA A 313 16.57 -5.96 28.95
N ALA A 314 17.20 -6.01 30.13
CA ALA A 314 18.65 -5.88 30.30
C ALA A 314 19.48 -7.02 29.67
N SER A 315 18.88 -8.17 29.37
CA SER A 315 19.58 -9.29 28.73
C SER A 315 19.68 -9.18 27.22
N LEU A 316 18.99 -8.20 26.62
CA LEU A 316 19.03 -7.98 25.17
C LEU A 316 20.16 -7.04 24.82
N ASP A 317 21.08 -7.56 24.03
CA ASP A 317 22.12 -6.77 23.39
C ASP A 317 21.56 -6.13 22.12
N PHE A 318 21.47 -4.80 22.13
CA PHE A 318 20.96 -4.02 21.00
C PHE A 318 21.89 -4.08 19.78
N GLU A 319 23.17 -4.42 19.98
CA GLU A 319 24.15 -4.54 18.89
C GLU A 319 23.85 -5.72 17.96
N LEU A 320 23.08 -6.71 18.42
CA LEU A 320 22.70 -7.90 17.65
C LEU A 320 21.53 -7.65 16.67
N THR A 321 21.11 -6.40 16.48
CA THR A 321 20.00 -6.05 15.59
C THR A 321 20.38 -6.28 14.12
N THR A 322 19.76 -7.28 13.48
CA THR A 322 20.06 -7.67 12.09
C THR A 322 19.22 -6.94 11.02
N ALA A 323 18.08 -6.37 11.41
CA ALA A 323 17.13 -5.74 10.49
C ALA A 323 16.43 -4.54 11.14
N SER A 324 15.82 -3.68 10.31
CA SER A 324 15.04 -2.54 10.79
C SER A 324 13.86 -3.03 11.65
N PRO A 325 13.65 -2.46 12.85
CA PRO A 325 12.58 -2.89 13.74
C PRO A 325 11.21 -2.63 13.14
N LEU A 326 10.27 -3.52 13.46
CA LEU A 326 8.86 -3.42 13.09
C LEU A 326 8.05 -3.02 14.32
N PHE A 327 6.98 -2.26 14.11
CA PHE A 327 6.02 -1.93 15.15
C PHE A 327 4.85 -2.91 15.10
N VAL A 328 4.47 -3.45 16.25
CA VAL A 328 3.39 -4.43 16.38
C VAL A 328 2.22 -3.78 17.10
N THR A 329 1.03 -3.85 16.51
CA THR A 329 -0.19 -3.31 17.12
C THR A 329 -1.38 -4.22 16.83
N THR A 330 -2.53 -3.98 17.46
CA THR A 330 -3.75 -4.75 17.19
C THR A 330 -4.36 -4.35 15.86
N ALA A 331 -5.14 -5.24 15.26
CA ALA A 331 -5.89 -4.92 14.04
C ALA A 331 -6.84 -3.73 14.25
N ALA A 332 -7.48 -3.66 15.42
CA ALA A 332 -8.38 -2.56 15.80
C ALA A 332 -7.65 -1.21 15.87
N ALA A 333 -6.50 -1.16 16.55
CA ALA A 333 -5.71 0.05 16.65
C ALA A 333 -5.17 0.50 15.29
N ALA A 334 -4.72 -0.44 14.46
CA ALA A 334 -4.26 -0.14 13.10
C ALA A 334 -5.39 0.41 12.20
N GLU A 335 -6.59 -0.14 12.30
CA GLU A 335 -7.76 0.35 11.56
C GLU A 335 -8.20 1.75 12.02
N ARG A 336 -8.18 1.99 13.35
CA ARG A 336 -8.46 3.31 13.93
C ARG A 336 -7.47 4.36 13.43
N ALA A 337 -6.18 4.04 13.41
CA ALA A 337 -5.13 4.92 12.86
C ALA A 337 -5.20 5.08 11.33
N ALA A 338 -5.81 4.12 10.62
CA ALA A 338 -6.12 4.22 9.20
C ALA A 338 -7.47 4.90 8.91
N GLY A 339 -8.13 5.49 9.92
CA GLY A 339 -9.37 6.25 9.76
C GLY A 339 -10.63 5.41 9.59
N ARG A 340 -10.59 4.10 9.87
CA ARG A 340 -11.77 3.22 9.83
C ARG A 340 -12.38 3.11 11.23
N THR A 341 -13.71 3.22 11.30
CA THR A 341 -14.48 3.25 12.57
C THR A 341 -15.36 2.01 12.77
N ASP A 342 -15.12 0.94 12.01
CA ASP A 342 -15.89 -0.31 12.12
C ASP A 342 -15.42 -1.14 13.33
N PHE A 343 -15.96 -0.81 14.51
CA PHE A 343 -15.71 -1.52 15.75
C PHE A 343 -16.77 -2.62 15.98
N SER A 344 -16.29 -3.85 16.11
CA SER A 344 -17.09 -5.01 16.50
C SER A 344 -16.63 -5.45 17.90
N GLY A 345 -17.53 -5.86 18.80
CA GLY A 345 -17.16 -6.17 20.20
C GLY A 345 -16.01 -7.18 20.37
N PHE A 346 -15.82 -8.10 19.42
CA PHE A 346 -14.69 -9.03 19.41
C PHE A 346 -13.31 -8.35 19.28
N LYS A 347 -13.24 -7.21 18.59
CA LYS A 347 -12.01 -6.41 18.46
C LYS A 347 -11.63 -5.72 19.77
N ASP A 348 -12.62 -5.37 20.60
CA ASP A 348 -12.38 -4.71 21.88
C ASP A 348 -11.79 -5.66 22.92
N GLU A 349 -12.26 -6.92 22.95
CA GLU A 349 -11.68 -7.96 23.81
C GLU A 349 -10.23 -8.27 23.43
N GLN A 350 -9.93 -8.28 22.13
CA GLN A 350 -8.58 -8.43 21.59
C GLN A 350 -7.66 -7.26 21.99
N GLU A 351 -8.16 -6.03 21.91
CA GLU A 351 -7.44 -4.83 22.35
C GLU A 351 -7.15 -4.88 23.85
N LYS A 352 -8.13 -5.24 24.68
CA LYS A 352 -7.95 -5.42 26.13
C LYS A 352 -6.90 -6.48 26.47
N LEU A 353 -6.92 -7.63 25.78
CA LEU A 353 -5.92 -8.69 25.98
C LEU A 353 -4.52 -8.20 25.61
N PHE A 354 -4.37 -7.50 24.49
CA PHE A 354 -3.08 -6.95 24.05
C PHE A 354 -2.57 -5.88 25.02
N SER A 355 -3.44 -4.98 25.47
CA SER A 355 -3.09 -3.97 26.47
C SER A 355 -2.68 -4.60 27.80
N ALA A 356 -3.40 -5.62 28.28
CA ALA A 356 -3.01 -6.33 29.50
C ALA A 356 -1.65 -7.04 29.35
N PHE A 357 -1.39 -7.65 28.19
CA PHE A 357 -0.10 -8.24 27.87
C PHE A 357 1.03 -7.20 27.87
N LEU A 358 0.83 -6.06 27.19
CA LEU A 358 1.79 -4.96 27.12
C LEU A 358 2.09 -4.38 28.50
N MET A 359 1.04 -4.07 29.29
CA MET A 359 1.18 -3.52 30.65
C MET A 359 1.92 -4.49 31.58
N THR A 360 1.74 -5.79 31.40
CA THR A 360 2.46 -6.81 32.17
C THR A 360 3.95 -6.83 31.81
N LEU A 361 4.29 -6.75 30.53
CA LEU A 361 5.68 -6.65 30.08
C LEU A 361 6.36 -5.37 30.57
N CYS A 362 5.68 -4.21 30.49
CA CYS A 362 6.18 -2.94 31.04
C CYS A 362 6.43 -3.04 32.55
N LYS A 363 5.45 -3.53 33.31
CA LYS A 363 5.52 -3.58 34.78
C LYS A 363 6.62 -4.51 35.28
N CYS A 364 6.88 -5.60 34.56
CA CYS A 364 7.90 -6.58 34.93
C CYS A 364 9.26 -6.33 34.26
N GLU A 365 9.40 -5.26 33.47
CA GLU A 365 10.61 -4.97 32.68
C GLU A 365 11.06 -6.16 31.81
N LEU A 366 10.08 -6.86 31.22
CA LEU A 366 10.28 -8.04 30.40
C LEU A 366 10.12 -7.73 28.92
N VAL A 367 10.83 -8.50 28.11
CA VAL A 367 10.72 -8.54 26.65
C VAL A 367 10.29 -9.93 26.22
N ALA A 368 9.31 -9.98 25.32
CA ALA A 368 8.79 -11.23 24.80
C ALA A 368 9.60 -11.69 23.58
N VAL A 369 10.28 -12.83 23.69
CA VAL A 369 11.00 -13.44 22.57
C VAL A 369 10.03 -14.34 21.79
N ALA A 370 9.92 -14.09 20.49
CA ALA A 370 9.01 -14.78 19.61
C ALA A 370 9.70 -15.30 18.35
N ARG A 371 9.15 -16.39 17.81
CA ARG A 371 9.46 -16.90 16.48
C ARG A 371 8.57 -16.21 15.46
N LEU A 372 9.15 -15.49 14.50
CA LEU A 372 8.44 -14.85 13.39
C LEU A 372 8.56 -15.66 12.11
N VAL A 373 7.42 -16.01 11.53
CA VAL A 373 7.29 -16.49 10.14
C VAL A 373 6.44 -15.48 9.39
N SER A 374 7.06 -14.68 8.52
CA SER A 374 6.36 -13.57 7.86
C SER A 374 5.32 -14.03 6.84
N LYS A 375 5.67 -15.04 6.03
CA LYS A 375 4.84 -15.59 4.93
C LYS A 375 5.16 -17.07 4.77
N ARG A 376 4.27 -17.83 4.11
CA ARG A 376 4.57 -19.23 3.76
C ARG A 376 5.79 -19.29 2.85
N GLY A 377 6.73 -20.20 3.13
CA GLY A 377 7.99 -20.32 2.40
C GLY A 377 9.01 -19.21 2.71
N SER A 378 8.83 -18.45 3.80
CA SER A 378 9.83 -17.49 4.29
C SER A 378 10.67 -18.12 5.40
N PRO A 379 11.96 -17.75 5.53
CA PRO A 379 12.78 -18.20 6.64
C PRO A 379 12.20 -17.73 7.98
N VAL A 380 12.51 -18.49 9.03
CA VAL A 380 12.19 -18.12 10.41
C VAL A 380 13.16 -17.05 10.89
N SER A 381 12.64 -16.08 11.63
CA SER A 381 13.46 -15.12 12.37
C SER A 381 13.11 -15.18 13.86
N LEU A 382 14.11 -15.09 14.72
CA LEU A 382 13.92 -14.86 16.15
C LEU A 382 13.80 -13.36 16.37
N VAL A 383 12.73 -12.92 17.03
CA VAL A 383 12.45 -11.51 17.27
C VAL A 383 12.17 -11.25 18.74
N ALA A 384 12.51 -10.05 19.20
CA ALA A 384 12.19 -9.56 20.53
C ALA A 384 11.08 -8.50 20.42
N LEU A 385 9.99 -8.68 21.16
CA LEU A 385 8.86 -7.75 21.24
C LEU A 385 9.07 -6.85 22.45
N LEU A 386 9.70 -5.69 22.22
CA LEU A 386 9.89 -4.68 23.25
C LEU A 386 8.56 -3.96 23.52
N PRO A 387 8.16 -3.81 24.79
CA PRO A 387 6.95 -3.05 25.12
C PRO A 387 7.19 -1.56 24.87
N GLN A 388 6.30 -0.91 24.11
CA GLN A 388 6.36 0.51 23.74
C GLN A 388 4.99 1.17 23.87
#